data_AF-A0A6B8MBP8-F1
#
_entry.id   AF-A0A6B8MBP8-F1
#
_cell.length_a   1.000
_cell.length_b   1.000
_cell.length_c   1.000
_cell.angle_alpha   90.00
_cell.angle_beta   90.00
_cell.angle_gamma   90.00
#
_symmetry.space_group_name_H-M   'P 1'
#
loop_
_entity.id
_entity.type
_entity.pdbx_description
1 polymer ?
#
loop_
_entity_poly.entity_id
_entity_poly.type
_entity_poly.pdbx_seq_one_letter_code
_entity_poly.pdbx_strand_id
1 'polypeptide(L)'
;MAMPPDHRIEIVLMSDQDNPVHLWVQSTADASKHVELSKQRSLRAIGIGLLLLVIALYLFPGAVVILLLIGLMIGFPLSLVGMAGYFRKR
;
A
#
# COMPACT_ATOMS: atom_id res chain seq x y z
N MET A 1 -40.25 -21.27 -15.99
CA MET A 1 -38.78 -21.47 -16.01
C MET A 1 -38.18 -20.31 -16.79
N ALA A 2 -37.68 -19.28 -16.09
CA ALA A 2 -37.13 -18.08 -16.71
C ALA A 2 -35.60 -18.21 -16.79
N MET A 3 -35.05 -18.05 -18.00
CA MET A 3 -33.61 -18.05 -18.25
C MET A 3 -32.90 -16.97 -17.42
N PRO A 4 -31.70 -17.24 -16.87
CA PRO A 4 -30.90 -16.22 -16.21
C PRO A 4 -30.37 -15.24 -17.26
N PRO A 5 -30.58 -13.91 -17.11
CA PRO A 5 -30.04 -12.91 -18.02
C PRO A 5 -28.55 -12.67 -17.74
N ASP A 6 -27.73 -12.67 -18.79
CA ASP A 6 -26.24 -12.64 -18.83
C ASP A 6 -25.54 -11.53 -18.01
N HIS A 7 -26.26 -10.66 -17.29
CA HIS A 7 -25.73 -9.42 -16.70
C HIS A 7 -26.34 -9.11 -15.32
N ARG A 8 -26.77 -10.13 -14.57
CA ARG A 8 -27.29 -9.96 -13.21
C ARG A 8 -26.40 -10.65 -12.19
N ILE A 9 -26.02 -9.89 -11.17
CA ILE A 9 -25.31 -10.42 -10.01
C ILE A 9 -26.36 -10.85 -9.00
N GLU A 10 -26.29 -12.10 -8.56
CA GLU A 10 -27.09 -12.61 -7.45
C GLU A 10 -26.35 -12.34 -6.14
N ILE A 11 -26.96 -11.54 -5.28
CA ILE A 11 -26.47 -11.31 -3.91
C ILE A 11 -27.36 -12.15 -3.00
N VAL A 12 -26.81 -13.26 -2.51
CA VAL A 12 -27.47 -14.14 -1.53
C VAL A 12 -27.13 -13.64 -0.14
N LEU A 13 -28.09 -12.97 0.50
CA LEU A 13 -27.95 -12.55 1.89
C LEU A 13 -28.40 -13.70 2.79
N MET A 14 -27.43 -14.39 3.38
CA MET A 14 -27.67 -15.43 4.38
C MET A 14 -28.01 -14.79 5.72
N SER A 15 -29.22 -14.26 5.84
CA SER A 15 -29.74 -13.64 7.07
C SER A 15 -30.39 -14.66 8.01
N ASP A 16 -30.91 -15.77 7.48
CA ASP A 16 -31.49 -16.87 8.26
C ASP A 16 -31.38 -18.15 7.45
N GLN A 17 -31.00 -19.28 8.09
CA GLN A 17 -30.65 -20.53 7.40
C GLN A 17 -31.82 -21.12 6.58
N ASP A 18 -33.07 -20.77 6.92
CA ASP A 18 -34.26 -21.39 6.33
C ASP A 18 -34.90 -20.58 5.19
N ASN A 19 -34.54 -19.30 5.00
CA ASN A 19 -35.06 -18.48 3.89
C ASN A 19 -34.02 -17.45 3.42
N PRO A 20 -33.08 -17.85 2.55
CA PRO A 20 -32.13 -16.91 1.96
C PRO A 20 -32.85 -15.85 1.11
N VAL A 21 -32.48 -14.59 1.29
CA VAL A 21 -33.00 -13.49 0.47
C VAL A 21 -32.13 -13.36 -0.78
N HIS A 22 -32.73 -13.63 -1.94
CA HIS A 22 -32.08 -13.56 -3.24
C HIS A 22 -32.32 -12.19 -3.87
N LEU A 23 -31.31 -11.31 -3.85
CA LEU A 23 -31.36 -10.01 -4.53
C LEU A 23 -30.67 -10.10 -5.89
N TRP A 24 -31.41 -9.79 -6.95
CA TRP A 24 -30.87 -9.72 -8.31
C TRP A 24 -30.55 -8.27 -8.64
N VAL A 25 -29.27 -7.92 -8.68
CA VAL A 25 -28.83 -6.56 -9.02
C VAL A 25 -28.31 -6.56 -10.45
N GLN A 26 -28.85 -5.67 -11.28
CA GLN A 26 -28.37 -5.45 -12.64
C GLN A 26 -27.05 -4.69 -12.58
N SER A 27 -25.95 -5.36 -12.98
CA SER A 27 -24.63 -4.76 -12.98
C SER A 27 -24.26 -4.36 -14.40
N THR A 28 -24.03 -3.07 -14.64
CA THR A 28 -23.49 -2.54 -15.90
C THR A 28 -21.98 -2.72 -16.01
N ALA A 29 -21.34 -3.30 -14.98
CA ALA A 29 -19.91 -3.51 -14.95
C ALA A 29 -19.56 -4.87 -15.58
N ASP A 30 -19.06 -4.82 -16.81
CA ASP A 30 -18.39 -5.89 -17.57
C ASP A 30 -17.11 -6.44 -16.88
N ALA A 31 -16.95 -6.17 -15.59
CA ALA A 31 -15.72 -6.31 -14.82
C ALA A 31 -15.96 -6.88 -13.42
N SER A 32 -16.99 -7.71 -13.23
CA SER A 32 -16.99 -8.65 -12.09
C SER A 32 -16.05 -9.82 -12.40
N LYS A 33 -14.77 -9.50 -12.62
CA LYS A 33 -13.70 -10.51 -12.62
C LYS A 33 -13.68 -11.04 -11.19
N HIS A 34 -14.31 -12.18 -10.94
CA HIS A 34 -14.12 -12.91 -9.69
C HIS A 34 -12.63 -13.14 -9.53
N VAL A 35 -11.99 -12.31 -8.69
CA VAL A 35 -10.60 -12.50 -8.31
C VAL A 35 -10.62 -13.60 -7.27
N GLU A 36 -10.73 -14.86 -7.71
CA GLU A 36 -10.40 -16.01 -6.90
C GLU A 36 -8.90 -15.95 -6.60
N LEU A 37 -8.56 -15.25 -5.51
CA LEU A 37 -7.25 -15.34 -4.90
C LEU A 37 -7.10 -16.76 -4.37
N SER A 38 -6.59 -17.66 -5.23
CA SER A 38 -6.06 -18.95 -4.81
C SER A 38 -5.21 -18.73 -3.56
N LYS A 39 -5.45 -19.52 -2.49
CA LYS A 39 -4.73 -19.42 -1.21
C LYS A 39 -3.21 -19.31 -1.40
N GLN A 40 -2.68 -19.95 -2.43
CA GLN A 40 -1.27 -19.94 -2.78
C GLN A 40 -0.77 -18.59 -3.35
N ARG A 41 -1.61 -17.86 -4.10
CA ARG A 41 -1.29 -16.50 -4.58
C ARG A 41 -1.33 -15.48 -3.44
N SER A 42 -2.29 -15.61 -2.52
CA SER A 42 -2.39 -14.77 -1.32
C SER A 42 -1.17 -14.95 -0.42
N LEU A 43 -0.77 -16.21 -0.14
CA LEU A 43 0.44 -16.52 0.64
C LEU A 43 1.72 -15.95 0.01
N ARG A 44 1.87 -16.03 -1.31
CA ARG A 44 3.02 -15.44 -2.01
C ARG A 44 3.03 -13.92 -1.93
N ALA A 45 1.88 -13.27 -2.11
CA ALA A 45 1.76 -11.82 -2.01
C ALA A 45 2.09 -11.32 -0.60
N ILE A 46 1.60 -12.00 0.43
CA ILE A 46 1.90 -11.70 1.82
C ILE A 46 3.39 -11.91 2.11
N GLY A 47 3.97 -13.03 1.65
CA GLY A 47 5.40 -13.32 1.83
C GLY A 47 6.30 -12.27 1.17
N ILE A 48 6.00 -11.86 -0.07
CA ILE A 48 6.73 -10.81 -0.77
C ILE A 48 6.57 -9.47 -0.05
N GLY A 49 5.34 -9.13 0.38
CA GLY A 49 5.06 -7.91 1.14
C GLY A 49 5.83 -7.86 2.45
N LEU A 50 5.88 -8.98 3.19
CA LEU A 50 6.62 -9.09 4.44
C LEU A 50 8.13 -8.94 4.20
N LEU A 51 8.65 -9.55 3.15
CA LEU A 51 10.07 -9.47 2.80
C LEU A 51 10.47 -8.05 2.40
N LEU A 52 9.64 -7.36 1.59
CA LEU A 52 9.84 -5.95 1.27
C LEU A 52 9.79 -5.07 2.52
N LEU A 53 8.86 -5.35 3.43
CA LEU A 53 8.76 -4.62 4.70
C LEU A 53 10.03 -4.79 5.55
N VAL A 54 10.57 -6.01 5.65
CA VAL A 54 11.81 -6.27 6.37
C VAL A 54 12.99 -5.55 5.72
N ILE A 55 13.11 -5.58 4.39
CA ILE A 55 14.15 -4.86 3.65
C ILE A 55 14.04 -3.35 3.91
N ALA A 56 12.83 -2.80 3.83
CA ALA A 56 12.59 -1.38 4.09
C ALA A 56 12.99 -1.01 5.52
N LEU A 57 12.57 -1.79 6.52
CA LEU A 57 12.92 -1.55 7.93
C LEU A 57 14.42 -1.64 8.20
N TYR A 58 15.15 -2.50 7.47
CA TYR A 58 16.60 -2.64 7.61
C TYR A 58 17.36 -1.49 6.94
N LEU A 59 16.94 -1.07 5.74
CA LEU A 59 17.60 -0.03 4.96
C LEU A 59 17.31 1.39 5.45
N PHE A 60 16.10 1.62 5.99
CA PHE A 60 15.66 2.94 6.46
C PHE A 60 16.58 3.58 7.51
N PRO A 61 16.99 2.90 8.60
CA PRO A 61 17.90 3.51 9.58
C PRO A 61 19.27 3.84 8.96
N GLY A 62 19.78 3.00 8.05
CA GLY A 62 21.01 3.29 7.32
C GLY A 62 20.89 4.55 6.45
N ALA A 63 19.79 4.69 5.72
CA ALA A 63 19.52 5.87 4.91
C ALA A 63 19.42 7.14 5.76
N VAL A 64 18.76 7.08 6.93
CA VAL A 64 18.66 8.20 7.86
C VAL A 64 20.02 8.64 8.38
N VAL A 65 20.88 7.68 8.78
CA VAL A 65 22.25 7.99 9.23
C VAL A 65 23.06 8.63 8.11
N ILE A 66 22.97 8.11 6.88
CA ILE A 66 23.67 8.68 5.72
C ILE A 66 23.20 10.12 5.45
N LEU A 67 21.89 10.36 5.46
CA LEU A 67 21.31 11.70 5.30
C LEU A 67 21.80 12.67 6.39
N LEU A 68 21.86 12.20 7.64
CA LEU A 68 22.37 13.00 8.76
C LEU A 68 23.86 13.34 8.59
N LEU A 69 24.67 12.37 8.16
CA LEU A 69 26.09 12.58 7.89
C LEU A 69 26.32 13.58 6.75
N ILE A 70 25.54 13.48 5.67
CA ILE A 70 25.58 14.46 4.56
C ILE A 70 25.18 15.85 5.09
N GLY A 71 24.11 15.93 5.88
CA GLY A 71 23.65 17.16 6.49
C GLY A 71 24.72 17.81 7.37
N LEU A 72 25.41 17.03 8.20
CA LEU A 72 26.55 17.51 8.99
C LEU A 72 27.71 17.96 8.11
N MET A 73 28.09 17.15 7.12
CA MET A 73 29.23 17.42 6.26
C MET A 73 29.05 18.70 5.44
N ILE A 74 27.82 19.05 5.06
CA ILE A 74 27.52 20.28 4.33
C ILE A 74 27.22 21.44 5.29
N GLY A 75 26.37 21.21 6.29
CA GLY A 75 25.89 22.24 7.21
C GLY A 75 27.00 22.78 8.12
N PHE A 76 27.92 21.93 8.59
CA PHE A 76 28.99 22.35 9.47
C PHE A 76 29.96 23.35 8.79
N PRO A 77 30.53 23.06 7.61
CA PRO A 77 31.35 24.04 6.89
C PRO A 77 30.59 25.32 6.54
N LEU A 78 29.32 25.21 6.13
CA LEU A 78 28.49 26.39 5.81
C LEU A 78 28.32 27.29 7.04
N SER A 79 28.10 26.70 8.21
CA SER A 79 27.95 27.44 9.47
C SER A 79 29.25 28.13 9.90
N LEU A 80 30.41 27.49 9.68
CA LEU A 80 31.72 28.08 9.93
C LEU A 80 32.00 29.27 9.01
N VAL A 81 31.71 29.13 7.71
CA VAL A 81 31.85 30.23 6.73
C VAL A 81 30.91 31.38 7.10
N GLY A 82 29.67 31.07 7.50
CA GLY A 82 28.71 32.07 7.96
C GLY A 82 29.20 32.85 9.18
N MET A 83 29.73 32.16 10.20
CA MET A 83 30.32 32.81 11.38
C MET A 83 31.56 33.63 11.03
N ALA A 84 32.48 33.09 10.23
CA ALA A 84 33.67 33.81 9.78
C ALA A 84 33.30 35.10 9.00
N GLY A 85 32.25 35.05 8.18
CA GLY A 85 31.70 36.23 7.50
C GLY A 85 31.10 37.27 8.46
N TYR A 86 30.46 36.82 9.55
CA TYR A 86 29.92 37.70 10.60
C TYR A 86 31.02 38.46 11.37
N PHE A 87 32.15 37.79 11.67
CA PHE A 87 33.26 38.42 12.38
C PHE A 87 34.14 39.32 11.51
N ARG A 88 34.08 39.19 10.18
CA ARG A 88 34.88 40.02 9.25
C ARG A 88 34.32 41.43 9.01
N LYS A 89 33.07 41.69 9.41
CA LYS A 89 32.37 42.97 9.19
C LYS A 89 32.30 43.88 10.43
N ARG A 90 32.83 43.44 11.58
CA ARG A 90 33.12 44.31 12.73
C ARG A 90 34.60 44.66 12.71
#